data_AF-W1XWV1-F1
#
_entry.id   AF-W1XWV1-F1
#
_cell.length_a   1.000
_cell.length_b   1.000
_cell.length_c   1.000
_cell.angle_alpha   90.00
_cell.angle_beta   90.00
_cell.angle_gamma   90.00
#
_symmetry.space_group_name_H-M   'P 1'
#
loop_
_entity.id
_entity.type
_entity.pdbx_description
1 polymer ?
#
loop_
_entity_poly.entity_id
_entity_poly.type
_entity_poly.pdbx_seq_one_letter_code
_entity_poly.pdbx_strand_id
1 'polypeptide(L)' 'FNTAKTTAETYGLGTDYLAGANIAAFENVANAMIAQGIV' A
#
# COMPACT_ATOMS: atom_id res chain seq x y z
N PHE A 1 1.33 7.45 9.28
CA PHE A 1 1.06 8.70 8.51
C PHE A 1 1.97 8.81 7.29
N ASN A 2 3.30 8.84 7.42
CA ASN A 2 4.23 9.00 6.29
C ASN A 2 4.03 7.98 5.16
N THR A 3 3.87 6.69 5.49
CA THR A 3 3.61 5.65 4.49
C THR A 3 2.36 5.94 3.66
N ALA A 4 1.23 6.25 4.31
CA ALA A 4 -0.02 6.57 3.62
C ALA A 4 0.11 7.80 2.72
N LYS A 5 0.84 8.83 3.18
CA LYS A 5 1.13 10.03 2.38
C LYS A 5 1.96 9.69 1.14
N THR A 6 3.10 9.03 1.31
CA THR A 6 3.99 8.66 0.20
C THR A 6 3.28 7.73 -0.78
N THR A 7 2.50 6.76 -0.31
CA THR A 7 1.72 5.88 -1.19
C THR A 7 0.65 6.65 -1.95
N ALA A 8 -0.07 7.57 -1.31
CA ALA A 8 -1.03 8.43 -2.01
C ALA A 8 -0.36 9.30 -3.08
N GLU A 9 0.83 9.84 -2.81
CA GLU A 9 1.63 10.60 -3.78
C GLU A 9 2.11 9.71 -4.95
N THR A 10 2.68 8.54 -4.65
CA THR A 10 3.15 7.55 -5.63
C THR A 10 2.05 7.12 -6.61
N TYR A 11 0.83 6.94 -6.10
CA TYR A 11 -0.32 6.51 -6.91
C TYR A 11 -1.17 7.68 -7.46
N GLY A 12 -0.72 8.93 -7.30
CA GLY A 12 -1.42 10.11 -7.85
C GLY A 12 -2.76 10.44 -7.18
N LEU A 13 -2.95 10.00 -5.93
CA LEU A 13 -4.18 10.16 -5.15
C LEU A 13 -4.23 11.47 -4.35
N GLY A 14 -3.19 12.31 -4.45
CA GLY A 14 -3.10 13.58 -3.74
C GLY A 14 -3.15 13.40 -2.23
N THR A 15 -4.15 13.99 -1.57
CA THR A 15 -4.32 13.93 -0.11
C THR A 15 -5.25 12.80 0.36
N ASP A 16 -5.63 11.86 -0.51
CA ASP A 16 -6.40 10.69 -0.10
C ASP A 16 -5.51 9.68 0.63
N TYR A 17 -5.19 10.01 1.88
CA TYR A 17 -4.35 9.18 2.74
C TYR A 17 -5.07 7.92 3.21
N LEU A 18 -6.41 7.86 3.14
CA LEU A 18 -7.15 6.64 3.43
C LEU A 18 -6.87 5.60 2.34
N ALA A 19 -6.99 6.00 1.07
CA ALA A 19 -6.61 5.15 -0.05
C ALA A 19 -5.11 4.80 -0.02
N GLY A 20 -4.24 5.76 0.26
CA GLY A 20 -2.81 5.51 0.42
C GLY A 20 -2.47 4.50 1.53
N ALA A 21 -3.17 4.56 2.67
CA ALA A 21 -3.00 3.58 3.74
C ALA A 21 -3.45 2.17 3.33
N ASN A 22 -4.61 2.07 2.67
CA ASN A 22 -5.16 0.79 2.21
C ASN A 22 -4.25 0.12 1.16
N ILE A 23 -3.74 0.90 0.20
CA ILE A 23 -2.82 0.39 -0.82
C ILE A 23 -1.53 -0.10 -0.19
N ALA A 24 -0.92 0.69 0.71
CA ALA A 24 0.32 0.29 1.38
C ALA A 24 0.17 -0.99 2.21
N ALA A 25 -0.96 -1.15 2.89
CA ALA A 25 -1.28 -2.37 3.64
C ALA A 25 -1.48 -3.56 2.71
N PHE A 26 -2.21 -3.37 1.60
CA PHE A 26 -2.43 -4.42 0.60
C PHE A 26 -1.12 -4.87 -0.03
N GLU A 27 -0.26 -3.96 -0.49
CA GLU A 27 1.04 -4.29 -1.08
C GLU A 27 1.91 -5.11 -0.13
N ASN A 28 1.92 -4.78 1.16
CA ASN A 28 2.69 -5.53 2.16
C ASN A 28 2.20 -6.99 2.24
N VAL A 29 0.89 -7.19 2.38
CA VAL A 29 0.30 -8.54 2.44
C VAL A 29 0.48 -9.28 1.11
N ALA A 30 0.25 -8.62 -0.02
CA ALA A 30 0.42 -9.20 -1.34
C ALA A 30 1.87 -9.65 -1.58
N ASN A 31 2.85 -8.83 -1.19
CA ASN A 31 4.27 -9.18 -1.27
C ASN A 31 4.59 -10.40 -0.37
N ALA A 32 4.03 -10.46 0.83
CA ALA A 32 4.18 -11.62 1.71
C ALA A 32 3.56 -12.89 1.11
N MET A 33 2.36 -12.80 0.51
CA MET A 33 1.70 -13.92 -0.18
C MET A 33 2.50 -14.40 -1.39
N ILE A 34 3.06 -13.49 -2.19
CA ILE A 34 3.92 -13.83 -3.32
C ILE A 34 5.20 -14.53 -2.84
N ALA A 35 5.82 -14.03 -1.77
CA ALA A 35 7.04 -14.60 -1.22
C ALA A 35 6.82 -15.98 -0.58
N GLN A 36 5.69 -16.18 0.09
CA GLN A 36 5.33 -17.46 0.70
C GLN A 36 4.87 -18.50 -0.34
N GLY A 37 4.40 -18.04 -1.51
CA GLY A 37 3.79 -18.89 -2.53
C GLY A 37 2.36 -19.29 -2.18
N ILE A 38 1.72 -20.06 -3.07
CA ILE A 38 0.45 -20.73 -2.73
C ILE A 38 0.81 -21.93 -1.85
N VAL A 39 0.39 -21.88 -0.58
CA VAL A 39 0.41 -23.01 0.36
C VAL A 39 -0.84 -23.86 0.22
#